data_AF-A0A1Q4VVP4-F1
#
_entry.id   AF-A0A1Q4VVP4-F1
#
_cell.length_a   1.000
_cell.length_b   1.000
_cell.length_c   1.000
_cell.angle_alpha   90.00
_cell.angle_beta   90.00
_cell.angle_gamma   90.00
#
_symmetry.space_group_name_H-M   'P 1'
#
loop_
_entity.id
_entity.type
_entity.pdbx_description
1 polymer ?
#
loop_
_entity_poly.entity_id
_entity_poly.type
_entity_poly.pdbx_seq_one_letter_code
_entity_poly.pdbx_strand_id
1 'polypeptide(L)'
;MYGDPESILRKVDALNMELAERRIFVLLTESEGNAQLRFFEQVEGKKYAVSAWTGESLDGAGGAIGDTILKNKGINCVGEQVRGLLAKFPMVSPTTVPAPANARAAFAHTVRAHGEGTFMRATFALLC
;
A
#
# COMPACT_ATOMS: atom_id res chain seq x y z
N MET A 1 4.39 -8.94 5.00
CA MET A 1 4.93 -9.00 6.38
C MET A 1 3.81 -9.36 7.34
N TYR A 2 4.11 -10.03 8.45
CA TYR A 2 3.14 -10.38 9.48
C TYR A 2 3.62 -9.89 10.86
N GLY A 3 2.68 -9.56 11.75
CA GLY A 3 2.95 -9.16 13.14
C GLY A 3 1.89 -8.22 13.70
N ASP A 4 2.11 -7.81 14.95
CA ASP A 4 1.47 -6.62 15.53
C ASP A 4 2.00 -5.34 14.83
N PRO A 5 1.36 -4.18 15.03
CA PRO A 5 1.77 -2.92 14.41
C PRO A 5 3.24 -2.55 14.61
N GLU A 6 3.76 -2.67 15.83
CA GLU A 6 5.13 -2.22 16.12
C GLU A 6 6.17 -3.19 15.56
N SER A 7 5.87 -4.48 15.53
CA SER A 7 6.67 -5.49 14.84
C SER A 7 6.74 -5.23 13.33
N ILE A 8 5.64 -4.84 12.70
CA ILE A 8 5.62 -4.47 11.28
C ILE A 8 6.41 -3.18 11.04
N LEU A 9 6.18 -2.14 11.84
CA LEU A 9 6.86 -0.85 11.66
C LEU A 9 8.36 -0.96 11.87
N ARG A 10 8.83 -1.76 12.83
CA ARG A 10 10.27 -2.04 13.00
C ARG A 10 10.90 -2.70 11.77
N LYS A 11 10.18 -3.63 11.13
CA LYS A 11 10.65 -4.26 9.86
C LYS A 11 10.67 -3.25 8.72
N VAL A 12 9.68 -2.36 8.67
CA VAL A 12 9.57 -1.32 7.65
C VAL A 12 10.68 -0.28 7.78
N ASP A 13 11.04 0.14 9.00
CA ASP A 13 12.13 1.10 9.23
C ASP A 13 13.50 0.60 8.76
N ALA A 14 13.71 -0.72 8.81
CA ALA A 14 14.94 -1.35 8.37
C ALA A 14 15.08 -1.40 6.83
N LEU A 15 14.01 -1.06 6.09
CA LEU A 15 14.00 -1.08 4.63
C LEU A 15 14.12 0.34 4.07
N ASN A 16 15.09 0.55 3.17
CA ASN A 16 15.07 1.71 2.31
C ASN A 16 14.04 1.48 1.18
N MET A 17 12.87 2.11 1.29
CA MET A 17 11.80 1.97 0.30
C MET A 17 11.83 3.08 -0.76
N GLU A 18 12.61 4.15 -0.61
CA GLU A 18 12.72 5.25 -1.59
C GLU A 18 11.35 5.83 -2.03
N LEU A 19 10.39 5.91 -1.10
CA LEU A 19 8.98 6.22 -1.43
C LEU A 19 8.80 7.55 -2.16
N ALA A 20 9.60 8.56 -1.83
CA ALA A 20 9.52 9.89 -2.46
C ALA A 20 9.96 9.90 -3.94
N GLU A 21 10.68 8.86 -4.38
CA GLU A 21 11.14 8.69 -5.75
C GLU A 21 10.16 7.84 -6.57
N ARG A 22 9.25 7.13 -5.90
CA ARG A 22 8.23 6.30 -6.54
C ARG A 22 7.06 7.14 -7.00
N ARG A 23 6.67 7.00 -8.25
CA ARG A 23 5.40 7.51 -8.78
C ARG A 23 4.19 6.82 -8.14
N ILE A 24 4.22 5.52 -7.87
CA ILE A 24 3.10 4.76 -7.31
C ILE A 24 3.59 3.76 -6.25
N PHE A 25 2.87 3.68 -5.14
CA PHE A 25 3.02 2.58 -4.18
C PHE A 25 1.70 2.27 -3.47
N VAL A 26 1.62 1.07 -2.93
CA VAL A 26 0.39 0.55 -2.31
C VAL A 26 0.70 -0.06 -0.95
N LEU A 27 -0.15 0.23 0.04
CA LEU A 27 -0.21 -0.48 1.30
C LEU A 27 -1.51 -1.28 1.37
N LEU A 28 -1.38 -2.57 1.61
CA LEU A 28 -2.47 -3.47 1.94
C LEU A 28 -2.31 -3.91 3.40
N THR A 29 -3.35 -3.79 4.21
CA THR A 29 -3.37 -4.34 5.58
C THR A 29 -4.57 -5.25 5.76
N GLU A 30 -4.36 -6.42 6.35
CA GLU A 30 -5.41 -7.43 6.57
C GLU A 30 -5.25 -8.05 7.96
N SER A 31 -6.37 -8.20 8.65
CA SER A 31 -6.53 -8.99 9.87
C SER A 31 -7.80 -9.84 9.72
N GLU A 32 -8.14 -10.64 10.72
CA GLU A 32 -9.40 -11.38 10.70
C GLU A 32 -10.60 -10.43 10.58
N GLY A 33 -11.42 -10.60 9.54
CA GLY A 33 -12.64 -9.82 9.28
C GLY A 33 -12.43 -8.35 8.94
N ASN A 34 -11.20 -7.88 8.70
CA ASN A 34 -10.92 -6.49 8.38
C ASN A 34 -9.73 -6.34 7.43
N ALA A 35 -9.91 -5.50 6.42
CA ALA A 35 -8.97 -5.23 5.35
C ALA A 35 -8.95 -3.74 5.02
N GLN A 36 -7.77 -3.20 4.77
CA GLN A 36 -7.60 -1.86 4.21
C GLN A 36 -6.63 -1.87 3.03
N LEU A 37 -6.88 -0.94 2.12
CA LEU A 37 -6.08 -0.67 0.95
C LEU A 37 -5.83 0.83 0.89
N ARG A 38 -4.56 1.23 0.71
CA ARG A 38 -4.17 2.60 0.41
C ARG A 38 -3.32 2.62 -0.84
N PHE A 39 -3.77 3.37 -1.83
CA PHE A 39 -3.09 3.58 -3.10
C PHE A 39 -2.55 5.01 -3.14
N PHE A 40 -1.24 5.14 -3.34
CA PHE A 40 -0.54 6.41 -3.40
C PHE A 40 -0.05 6.64 -4.82
N GLU A 41 -0.41 7.78 -5.40
CA GLU A 41 0.04 8.19 -6.72
C GLU A 41 0.59 9.61 -6.68
N GLN A 42 1.79 9.80 -7.19
CA GLN A 42 2.41 11.10 -7.33
C GLN A 42 1.65 11.91 -8.38
N VAL A 43 1.26 13.13 -7.99
CA VAL A 43 0.52 14.05 -8.86
C VAL A 43 1.43 15.16 -9.39
N GLU A 44 1.86 16.09 -8.54
CA GLU A 44 2.75 17.20 -8.87
C GLU A 44 3.52 17.66 -7.63
N GLY A 45 4.75 18.16 -7.82
CA GLY A 45 5.47 18.90 -6.78
C GLY A 45 5.75 18.12 -5.49
N LYS A 46 6.17 16.84 -5.60
CA LYS A 46 6.40 15.93 -4.46
C LYS A 46 5.15 15.77 -3.57
N LYS A 47 3.96 15.70 -4.18
CA LYS A 47 2.71 15.37 -3.49
C LYS A 47 2.11 14.08 -4.02
N TYR A 48 1.38 13.39 -3.17
CA TYR A 48 0.66 12.16 -3.49
C TYR A 48 -0.84 12.34 -3.32
N ALA A 49 -1.60 11.91 -4.31
CA ALA A 49 -3.00 11.59 -4.16
C ALA A 49 -3.12 10.21 -3.49
N VAL A 50 -3.88 10.14 -2.39
CA VAL A 50 -4.07 8.92 -1.61
C VAL A 50 -5.52 8.51 -1.65
N SER A 51 -5.80 7.43 -2.37
CA SER A 51 -7.09 6.76 -2.38
C SER A 51 -7.08 5.63 -1.36
N ALA A 52 -8.21 5.42 -0.67
CA ALA A 52 -8.30 4.41 0.37
C ALA A 52 -9.57 3.58 0.27
N TRP A 53 -9.51 2.34 0.75
CA TRP A 53 -10.67 1.45 0.87
C TRP A 53 -10.56 0.65 2.17
N THR A 54 -11.70 0.25 2.72
CA THR A 54 -11.82 -0.61 3.89
C THR A 54 -12.98 -1.59 3.70
N GLY A 55 -12.82 -2.82 4.15
CA GLY A 55 -13.86 -3.86 4.11
C GLY A 55 -13.41 -5.11 4.85
N GLU A 56 -14.03 -6.25 4.59
CA GLU A 56 -13.77 -7.49 5.34
C GLU A 56 -12.55 -8.28 4.82
N SER A 57 -12.24 -8.17 3.53
CA SER A 57 -11.21 -8.97 2.84
C SER A 57 -10.62 -8.21 1.63
N LEU A 58 -9.34 -8.43 1.32
CA LEU A 58 -8.75 -7.96 0.06
C LEU A 58 -8.87 -8.96 -1.09
N ASP A 59 -9.54 -10.10 -0.89
CA ASP A 59 -9.80 -11.13 -1.90
C ASP A 59 -8.55 -11.51 -2.70
N GLY A 60 -7.45 -11.75 -1.97
CA GLY A 60 -6.17 -12.14 -2.56
C GLY A 60 -5.46 -11.05 -3.37
N ALA A 61 -5.87 -9.78 -3.27
CA ALA A 61 -5.28 -8.68 -4.07
C ALA A 61 -3.75 -8.60 -3.93
N GLY A 62 -3.19 -8.84 -2.75
CA GLY A 62 -1.73 -8.86 -2.56
C GLY A 62 -1.01 -9.91 -3.42
N GLY A 63 -1.58 -11.11 -3.54
CA GLY A 63 -1.06 -12.15 -4.42
C GLY A 63 -1.23 -11.79 -5.89
N ALA A 64 -2.40 -11.27 -6.26
CA ALA A 64 -2.69 -10.85 -7.63
C ALA A 64 -1.77 -9.69 -8.10
N ILE A 65 -1.41 -8.76 -7.22
CA ILE A 65 -0.41 -7.72 -7.53
C ILE A 65 0.94 -8.37 -7.84
N GLY A 66 1.41 -9.30 -7.00
CA GLY A 66 2.66 -10.03 -7.21
C GLY A 66 2.68 -10.76 -8.55
N ASP A 67 1.61 -11.49 -8.86
CA ASP A 67 1.45 -12.19 -10.13
C ASP A 67 1.45 -11.25 -11.34
N THR A 68 0.77 -10.10 -11.24
CA THR A 68 0.76 -9.09 -12.30
C THR A 68 2.17 -8.55 -12.55
N ILE A 69 2.93 -8.25 -11.50
CA ILE A 69 4.33 -7.78 -11.61
C ILE A 69 5.20 -8.84 -12.30
N LEU A 70 5.10 -10.10 -11.88
CA LEU A 70 5.91 -11.18 -12.43
C LEU A 70 5.56 -11.48 -13.90
N LYS A 71 4.27 -11.45 -14.26
CA LYS A 71 3.80 -11.68 -15.63
C LYS A 71 4.14 -10.52 -16.57
N ASN A 72 4.22 -9.30 -16.05
CA ASN A 72 4.54 -8.11 -16.83
C ASN A 72 5.94 -8.18 -17.48
N LYS A 73 6.92 -8.81 -16.82
CA LYS A 73 8.31 -8.96 -17.32
C LYS A 73 8.98 -7.64 -17.76
N GLY A 74 8.54 -6.50 -17.23
CA GLY A 74 9.04 -5.17 -17.58
C GLY A 74 8.54 -4.63 -18.93
N ILE A 75 7.52 -5.23 -19.54
CA ILE A 75 7.02 -4.86 -20.87
C ILE A 75 6.05 -3.66 -20.78
N ASN A 76 5.17 -3.65 -19.78
CA ASN A 76 4.13 -2.62 -19.65
C ASN A 76 4.29 -1.82 -18.35
N CYS A 77 3.61 -0.67 -18.25
CA CYS A 77 3.53 0.10 -17.02
C CYS A 77 2.82 -0.71 -15.91
N VAL A 78 3.61 -1.26 -14.97
CA VAL A 78 3.11 -2.04 -13.83
C VAL A 78 2.13 -1.24 -12.98
N GLY A 79 2.38 0.06 -12.80
CA GLY A 79 1.51 0.96 -12.04
C GLY A 79 0.07 0.98 -12.56
N GLU A 80 -0.09 1.05 -13.89
CA GLU A 80 -1.43 1.10 -14.51
C GLU A 80 -2.14 -0.25 -14.43
N GLN A 81 -1.40 -1.36 -14.55
CA GLN A 81 -1.98 -2.69 -14.38
C GLN A 81 -2.44 -2.93 -12.93
N VAL A 82 -1.65 -2.48 -11.96
CA VAL A 82 -2.05 -2.55 -10.54
C VAL A 82 -3.24 -1.63 -10.27
N ARG A 83 -3.30 -0.43 -10.87
CA ARG A 83 -4.49 0.43 -10.78
C ARG A 83 -5.73 -0.29 -11.31
N GLY A 84 -5.65 -0.89 -12.50
CA GLY A 84 -6.76 -1.66 -13.08
C GLY A 84 -7.19 -2.83 -12.20
N LEU A 85 -6.25 -3.55 -11.59
CA LEU A 85 -6.54 -4.62 -10.63
C LEU A 85 -7.28 -4.10 -9.40
N LEU A 86 -6.89 -2.94 -8.89
CA LEU A 86 -7.46 -2.35 -7.68
C LEU A 86 -8.75 -1.57 -7.93
N ALA A 87 -9.13 -1.30 -9.18
CA ALA A 87 -10.37 -0.61 -9.54
C ALA A 87 -11.65 -1.35 -9.10
N LYS A 88 -11.55 -2.64 -8.77
CA LYS A 88 -12.65 -3.42 -8.19
C LYS A 88 -13.05 -2.97 -6.78
N PHE A 89 -12.17 -2.26 -6.08
CA PHE A 89 -12.45 -1.73 -4.74
C PHE A 89 -13.05 -0.32 -4.87
N PRO A 90 -14.22 -0.03 -4.26
CA PRO A 90 -14.83 1.29 -4.28
C PRO A 90 -14.06 2.25 -3.37
N MET A 91 -12.90 2.70 -3.84
CA MET A 91 -12.04 3.61 -3.07
C MET A 91 -12.70 4.97 -2.88
N VAL A 92 -12.49 5.56 -1.71
CA VAL A 92 -12.85 6.95 -1.46
C VAL A 92 -12.01 7.89 -2.34
N SER A 93 -12.59 9.04 -2.67
CA SER A 93 -11.90 10.08 -3.45
C SER A 93 -10.56 10.43 -2.82
N PRO A 94 -9.52 10.63 -3.64
CA PRO A 94 -8.18 10.82 -3.12
C PRO A 94 -8.03 12.12 -2.34
N THR A 95 -7.25 12.05 -1.27
CA THR A 95 -6.76 13.23 -0.55
C THR A 95 -5.29 13.48 -0.90
N THR A 96 -4.88 14.74 -0.98
CA THR A 96 -3.48 15.08 -1.31
C THR A 96 -2.64 15.22 -0.04
N VAL A 97 -1.50 14.54 -0.01
CA VAL A 97 -0.52 14.60 1.09
C VAL A 97 0.87 14.94 0.55
N PRO A 98 1.77 15.54 1.36
CA PRO A 98 3.16 15.71 0.96
C PRO A 98 3.86 14.35 0.80
N ALA A 99 4.94 14.32 0.01
CA ALA A 99 5.80 13.16 -0.10
C ALA A 99 6.29 12.72 1.29
N PRO A 100 6.16 11.44 1.64
CA PRO A 100 6.60 10.97 2.94
C PRO A 100 8.12 11.00 3.00
N ALA A 101 8.66 11.47 4.13
CA ALA A 101 10.10 11.48 4.37
C ALA A 101 10.70 10.07 4.46
N ASN A 102 9.91 9.09 4.89
CA ASN A 102 10.27 7.67 4.98
C ASN A 102 9.02 6.80 5.07
N ALA A 103 9.20 5.47 5.05
CA ALA A 103 8.10 4.51 5.12
C ALA A 103 7.29 4.59 6.42
N ARG A 104 7.93 4.90 7.55
CA ARG A 104 7.23 5.13 8.82
C ARG A 104 6.27 6.31 8.73
N ALA A 105 6.71 7.43 8.15
CA ALA A 105 5.88 8.61 7.95
C ALA A 105 4.68 8.32 7.03
N ALA A 106 4.85 7.44 6.03
CA ALA A 106 3.76 7.04 5.13
C ALA A 106 2.74 6.09 5.79
N PHE A 107 3.20 5.15 6.63
CA PHE A 107 2.41 3.96 6.97
C PHE A 107 2.08 3.80 8.46
N ALA A 108 2.79 4.46 9.38
CA ALA A 108 2.66 4.21 10.82
C ALA A 108 1.24 4.38 11.35
N HIS A 109 0.56 5.47 10.97
CA HIS A 109 -0.81 5.71 11.39
C HIS A 109 -1.74 4.59 10.92
N THR A 110 -1.67 4.23 9.63
CA THR A 110 -2.51 3.17 9.04
C THR A 110 -2.28 1.82 9.68
N VAL A 111 -1.00 1.44 9.85
CA VAL A 111 -0.64 0.14 10.44
C VAL A 111 -1.09 0.04 11.89
N ARG A 112 -0.92 1.11 12.69
CA ARG A 112 -1.38 1.14 14.09
C ARG A 112 -2.89 1.10 14.20
N ALA A 113 -3.59 1.93 13.42
CA ALA A 113 -5.04 1.99 13.44
C ALA A 113 -5.69 0.67 12.99
N HIS A 114 -5.08 -0.04 12.04
CA HIS A 114 -5.57 -1.34 11.58
C HIS A 114 -5.29 -2.46 12.59
N GLY A 115 -4.07 -2.50 13.14
CA GLY A 115 -3.60 -3.63 13.94
C GLY A 115 -3.76 -3.49 15.45
N GLU A 116 -4.55 -2.52 15.94
CA GLU A 116 -4.75 -2.34 17.39
C GLU A 116 -5.34 -3.62 18.00
N GLY A 117 -4.58 -4.22 18.93
CA GLY A 117 -4.98 -5.46 19.61
C GLY A 117 -5.08 -6.70 18.72
N THR A 118 -4.59 -6.67 17.48
CA THR A 118 -4.74 -7.78 16.53
C THR A 118 -3.46 -8.12 15.78
N PHE A 119 -3.37 -9.36 15.31
CA PHE A 119 -2.31 -9.83 14.41
C PHE A 119 -2.71 -9.54 12.97
N MET A 120 -1.81 -8.93 12.19
CA MET A 120 -2.12 -8.50 10.84
C MET A 120 -1.04 -8.88 9.83
N ARG A 121 -1.45 -8.93 8.57
CA ARG A 121 -0.60 -8.93 7.38
C ARG A 121 -0.51 -7.50 6.85
N ALA A 122 0.69 -7.04 6.53
CA ALA A 122 0.93 -5.84 5.72
C ALA A 122 1.70 -6.20 4.45
N THR A 123 1.19 -5.80 3.29
CA THR A 123 1.85 -5.96 1.99
C THR A 123 2.12 -4.59 1.40
N PHE A 124 3.39 -4.34 1.07
CA PHE A 124 3.85 -3.11 0.45
C PHE A 124 4.18 -3.41 -1.01
N ALA A 125 3.43 -2.83 -1.95
CA ALA A 125 3.76 -2.90 -3.36
C ALA A 125 4.46 -1.61 -3.75
N LEU A 126 5.77 -1.71 -3.95
CA LEU A 126 6.62 -0.59 -4.33
C LEU A 126 6.75 -0.60 -5.86
N LEU A 127 6.02 0.29 -6.53
CA LEU A 127 5.96 0.32 -7.99
C LEU A 127 6.94 1.38 -8.52
N CYS A 128 6.65 1.87 -9.73
CA CYS A 128 7.37 2.96 -10.40
C CYS A 128 7.41 4.23 -9.55
#